data_AF-U7U9B7-F1
#
_entry.id   AF-U7U9B7-F1
#
_cell.length_a   1.000
_cell.length_b   1.000
_cell.length_c   1.000
_cell.angle_alpha   90.00
_cell.angle_beta   90.00
_cell.angle_gamma   90.00
#
_symmetry.space_group_name_H-M   'P 1'
#
loop_
_entity.id
_entity.type
_entity.pdbx_description
1 polymer ?
#
loop_
_entity_poly.entity_id
_entity_poly.type
_entity_poly.pdbx_seq_one_letter_code
_entity_poly.pdbx_strand_id
1 'polypeptide(L)'
;MTPHVTISEHEGVRYLHLGSAWVQGAMRLDAPDQLELHYIRQMMIWTLFQTDPRRIAQLGLGAGSLTRFCYQHFPQARIDAVEINPEVVQASRLLFNLPPDDERLNVHTVDALDYLDAVYGELDVLQIDVYSDQAEHPALESAAFYQACRKALGPQGLLTVNLLGSELVHARNLHALQESFPAVVWLPETHDGNLVALAFADPPQIDFDDLYQRAEEIHATLGLADGEEWVDGLYAWMDQD
;
A
#
# COMPACT_ATOMS: atom_id res chain seq x y z
N MET A 1 15.13 -17.54 -8.94
CA MET A 1 15.30 -16.47 -9.94
C MET A 1 14.02 -15.66 -9.89
N THR A 2 14.10 -14.34 -9.78
CA THR A 2 12.90 -13.47 -9.81
C THR A 2 12.25 -13.53 -11.21
N PRO A 3 10.92 -13.39 -11.31
CA PRO A 3 10.23 -13.41 -12.60
C PRO A 3 10.63 -12.22 -13.48
N HIS A 4 10.61 -12.41 -14.80
CA HIS A 4 10.90 -11.34 -15.76
C HIS A 4 9.73 -10.37 -15.91
N VAL A 5 10.05 -9.09 -16.08
CA VAL A 5 9.06 -8.05 -16.33
C VAL A 5 8.57 -8.09 -17.78
N THR A 6 7.25 -8.07 -17.97
CA THR A 6 6.61 -7.82 -19.27
C THR A 6 5.62 -6.67 -19.16
N ILE A 7 5.35 -6.02 -20.29
CA ILE A 7 4.55 -4.80 -20.37
C ILE A 7 3.45 -4.99 -21.40
N SER A 8 2.25 -4.54 -21.08
CA SER A 8 1.17 -4.40 -22.05
C SER A 8 0.59 -2.99 -22.00
N GLU A 9 -0.04 -2.56 -23.09
CA GLU A 9 -0.77 -1.29 -23.14
C GLU A 9 -2.15 -1.53 -23.72
N HIS A 10 -3.17 -1.02 -23.03
CA HIS A 10 -4.56 -1.12 -23.47
C HIS A 10 -5.32 0.14 -23.04
N GLU A 11 -6.11 0.72 -23.94
CA GLU A 11 -6.95 1.90 -23.66
C GLU A 11 -6.23 3.07 -22.97
N GLY A 12 -4.97 3.31 -23.34
CA GLY A 12 -4.16 4.41 -22.77
C GLY A 12 -3.58 4.12 -21.39
N VAL A 13 -3.68 2.87 -20.92
CA VAL A 13 -3.10 2.40 -19.67
C VAL A 13 -1.95 1.44 -19.97
N ARG A 14 -0.82 1.65 -19.30
CA ARG A 14 0.33 0.74 -19.32
C ARG A 14 0.27 -0.15 -18.10
N TYR A 15 0.46 -1.45 -18.29
CA TYR A 15 0.42 -2.47 -17.24
C TYR A 15 1.77 -3.15 -17.10
N LEU A 16 2.18 -3.41 -15.86
CA LEU A 16 3.32 -4.23 -15.50
C LEU A 16 2.84 -5.64 -15.17
N HIS A 17 3.55 -6.63 -15.69
CA HIS A 17 3.31 -8.05 -15.40
C HIS A 17 4.62 -8.75 -15.02
N LEU A 18 4.50 -9.86 -14.29
CA LEU A 18 5.63 -10.69 -13.85
C LEU A 18 5.40 -12.15 -14.26
N GLY A 19 5.93 -12.54 -15.42
CA GLY A 19 5.88 -13.93 -15.91
C GLY A 19 4.48 -14.55 -16.12
N SER A 20 3.40 -13.79 -15.92
CA SER A 20 2.00 -14.22 -16.02
C SER A 20 1.13 -13.12 -16.65
N ALA A 21 -0.17 -13.39 -16.83
CA ALA A 21 -1.13 -12.39 -17.34
C ALA A 21 -1.62 -11.43 -16.25
N TRP A 22 -1.32 -11.70 -14.98
CA TRP A 22 -1.79 -10.88 -13.86
C TRP A 22 -1.15 -9.50 -13.85
N VAL A 23 -1.96 -8.49 -13.55
CA VAL A 23 -1.50 -7.12 -13.43
C VAL A 23 -0.80 -6.97 -12.07
N GLN A 24 0.40 -6.39 -12.09
CA GLN A 24 1.23 -6.10 -10.91
C GLN A 24 1.41 -4.60 -10.69
N GLY A 25 0.75 -3.80 -11.53
CA GLY A 25 0.77 -2.36 -11.45
C GLY A 25 0.29 -1.76 -12.77
N ALA A 26 -0.24 -0.55 -12.69
CA ALA A 26 -0.71 0.18 -13.85
C ALA A 26 -0.43 1.67 -13.73
N MET A 27 -0.32 2.33 -14.88
CA MET A 27 -0.21 3.78 -15.00
C MET A 27 -0.90 4.24 -16.27
N ARG A 28 -1.77 5.24 -16.15
CA ARG A 28 -2.36 5.90 -17.31
C ARG A 28 -1.36 6.84 -17.96
N LEU A 29 -1.29 6.80 -19.28
CA LEU A 29 -0.26 7.52 -20.04
C LEU A 29 -0.47 9.04 -20.06
N ASP A 30 -1.72 9.51 -20.08
CA ASP A 30 -2.06 10.94 -20.08
C ASP A 30 -2.28 11.53 -18.68
N ALA A 31 -2.35 10.67 -17.65
CA ALA A 31 -2.47 11.05 -16.25
C ALA A 31 -1.60 10.14 -15.34
N PRO A 32 -0.26 10.15 -15.52
CA PRO A 32 0.64 9.22 -14.84
C PRO A 32 0.68 9.39 -13.31
N ASP A 33 0.32 10.57 -12.84
CA ASP A 33 0.31 10.92 -11.43
C ASP A 33 -0.94 10.42 -10.70
N GLN A 34 -1.96 9.97 -11.44
CA GLN A 34 -3.18 9.41 -10.84
C GLN A 34 -3.03 7.92 -10.54
N LEU A 35 -3.69 7.48 -9.45
CA LEU A 35 -3.74 6.08 -9.06
C LEU A 35 -4.80 5.33 -9.88
N GLU A 36 -4.33 4.44 -10.75
CA GLU A 36 -5.17 3.78 -11.73
C GLU A 36 -6.05 2.67 -11.14
N LEU A 37 -5.45 1.77 -10.38
CA LEU A 37 -6.13 0.58 -9.85
C LEU A 37 -6.92 0.95 -8.60
N HIS A 38 -8.15 0.43 -8.48
CA HIS A 38 -9.04 0.76 -7.36
C HIS A 38 -8.46 0.32 -6.01
N TYR A 39 -7.91 -0.90 -5.91
CA TYR A 39 -7.27 -1.34 -4.66
C TYR A 39 -6.06 -0.44 -4.28
N ILE A 40 -5.33 0.10 -5.26
CA ILE A 40 -4.21 1.02 -5.01
C ILE A 40 -4.73 2.34 -4.43
N ARG A 41 -5.90 2.82 -4.86
CA ARG A 41 -6.57 3.96 -4.20
C ARG A 41 -6.99 3.59 -2.78
N GLN A 42 -7.61 2.43 -2.58
CA GLN A 42 -7.96 1.95 -1.24
C GLN A 42 -6.75 1.84 -0.31
N MET A 43 -5.57 1.47 -0.81
CA MET A 43 -4.32 1.46 -0.03
C MET A 43 -3.88 2.83 0.47
N MET A 44 -4.50 3.94 0.03
CA MET A 44 -4.30 5.29 0.56
C MET A 44 -5.25 5.64 1.72
N ILE A 45 -6.11 4.71 2.16
CA ILE A 45 -7.04 4.90 3.29
C ILE A 45 -6.36 5.37 4.58
N TRP A 46 -5.07 5.09 4.77
CA TRP A 46 -4.29 5.59 5.89
C TRP A 46 -4.34 7.12 6.03
N THR A 47 -4.59 7.85 4.94
CA THR A 47 -4.70 9.31 4.93
C THR A 47 -5.88 9.82 5.76
N LEU A 48 -6.89 8.97 6.03
CA LEU A 48 -7.95 9.27 6.99
C LEU A 48 -7.43 9.36 8.43
N PHE A 49 -6.27 8.79 8.75
CA PHE A 49 -5.74 8.67 10.11
C PHE A 49 -4.41 9.40 10.33
N GLN A 50 -3.67 9.68 9.25
CA GLN A 50 -2.36 10.33 9.29
C GLN A 50 -2.31 11.47 8.27
N THR A 51 -2.18 12.71 8.76
CA THR A 51 -2.30 13.93 7.94
C THR A 51 -0.96 14.61 7.64
N ASP A 52 0.10 14.36 8.41
CA ASP A 52 1.44 14.93 8.19
C ASP A 52 2.56 13.89 8.37
N PRO A 53 2.55 12.81 7.56
CA PRO A 53 3.58 11.77 7.66
C PRO A 53 4.97 12.33 7.31
N ARG A 54 5.98 11.90 8.06
CA ARG A 54 7.39 12.23 7.87
C ARG A 54 8.18 11.08 7.26
N ARG A 55 7.77 9.84 7.52
CA ARG A 55 8.41 8.61 7.01
C ARG A 55 7.35 7.65 6.50
N ILE A 56 7.34 7.42 5.19
CA ILE A 56 6.46 6.46 4.51
C ILE A 56 7.34 5.39 3.88
N ALA A 57 7.01 4.11 4.09
CA ALA A 57 7.66 3.00 3.41
C ALA A 57 6.65 2.16 2.64
N GLN A 58 7.07 1.65 1.47
CA GLN A 58 6.33 0.64 0.70
C GLN A 58 7.16 -0.64 0.57
N LEU A 59 6.57 -1.77 0.94
CA LEU A 59 7.10 -3.10 0.63
C LEU A 59 6.40 -3.60 -0.63
N GLY A 60 7.18 -3.84 -1.68
CA GLY A 60 6.69 -4.06 -3.04
C GLY A 60 6.60 -2.74 -3.81
N LEU A 61 7.30 -2.64 -4.94
CA LEU A 61 7.31 -1.42 -5.75
C LEU A 61 6.30 -1.48 -6.90
N GLY A 62 6.21 -2.62 -7.59
CA GLY A 62 5.39 -2.77 -8.79
C GLY A 62 5.67 -1.68 -9.83
N ALA A 63 4.60 -1.06 -10.36
CA ALA A 63 4.71 0.09 -11.28
C ALA A 63 5.13 1.42 -10.58
N GLY A 64 5.41 1.40 -9.28
CA GLY A 64 5.80 2.56 -8.49
C GLY A 64 4.67 3.55 -8.21
N SER A 65 3.40 3.17 -8.40
CA SER A 65 2.27 4.09 -8.31
C SER A 65 2.07 4.68 -6.91
N LEU A 66 2.08 3.86 -5.86
CA LEU A 66 2.00 4.34 -4.46
C LEU A 66 3.20 5.23 -4.11
N THR A 67 4.41 4.80 -4.46
CA THR A 67 5.64 5.53 -4.20
C THR A 67 5.67 6.88 -4.91
N ARG A 68 5.33 6.92 -6.21
CA ARG A 68 5.24 8.15 -7.02
C ARG A 68 4.20 9.10 -6.44
N PHE A 69 3.01 8.58 -6.12
CA PHE A 69 1.93 9.37 -5.53
C PHE A 69 2.32 9.96 -4.19
N CYS A 70 2.89 9.14 -3.29
CA CYS A 70 3.31 9.62 -1.97
C CYS A 70 4.44 10.66 -2.09
N TYR A 71 5.40 10.44 -2.98
CA TYR A 71 6.47 11.40 -3.23
C TYR A 71 5.89 12.74 -3.73
N GLN A 72 4.94 12.74 -4.64
CA GLN A 72 4.35 13.96 -5.18
C GLN A 72 3.51 14.73 -4.16
N HIS A 73 2.69 14.04 -3.37
CA HIS A 73 1.67 14.68 -2.53
C HIS A 73 2.11 14.94 -1.09
N PHE A 74 3.16 14.29 -0.59
CA PHE A 74 3.69 14.50 0.77
C PHE A 74 5.11 15.08 0.70
N PRO A 75 5.27 16.39 0.41
CA PRO A 75 6.58 17.03 0.20
C PRO A 75 7.46 17.07 1.46
N GLN A 76 6.87 16.84 2.63
CA GLN A 76 7.57 16.80 3.91
C GLN A 76 7.97 15.38 4.35
N ALA A 77 7.51 14.35 3.63
CA ALA A 77 7.83 12.96 3.91
C ALA A 77 9.11 12.53 3.21
N ARG A 78 9.87 11.64 3.84
CA ARG A 78 10.81 10.75 3.16
C ARG A 78 10.08 9.45 2.82
N ILE A 79 10.26 8.99 1.58
CA ILE A 79 9.61 7.85 0.97
C ILE A 79 10.68 6.79 0.69
N ASP A 80 10.56 5.62 1.32
CA ASP A 80 11.36 4.45 1.02
C ASP A 80 10.48 3.43 0.27
N ALA A 81 10.95 2.85 -0.83
CA ALA A 81 10.28 1.71 -1.46
C ALA A 81 11.23 0.51 -1.54
N VAL A 82 10.73 -0.68 -1.26
CA VAL A 82 11.54 -1.90 -1.13
C VAL A 82 11.09 -2.90 -2.17
N GLU A 83 12.00 -3.33 -3.03
CA GLU A 83 11.70 -4.22 -4.14
C GLU A 83 12.83 -5.23 -4.33
N ILE A 84 12.53 -6.52 -4.28
CA ILE A 84 13.54 -7.56 -4.43
C ILE A 84 13.99 -7.75 -5.88
N ASN A 85 13.14 -7.43 -6.86
CA ASN A 85 13.38 -7.65 -8.27
C ASN A 85 13.97 -6.40 -8.96
N PRO A 86 15.27 -6.40 -9.33
CA PRO A 86 15.89 -5.25 -9.98
C PRO A 86 15.26 -4.90 -11.35
N GLU A 87 14.64 -5.85 -12.05
CA GLU A 87 13.93 -5.57 -13.30
C GLU A 87 12.67 -4.71 -13.06
N VAL A 88 11.99 -4.90 -11.93
CA VAL A 88 10.83 -4.07 -11.54
C VAL A 88 11.28 -2.65 -11.23
N VAL A 89 12.38 -2.49 -10.49
CA VAL A 89 12.98 -1.17 -10.24
C VAL A 89 13.34 -0.48 -11.55
N GLN A 90 14.01 -1.18 -12.47
CA GLN A 90 14.36 -0.61 -13.76
C GLN A 90 13.11 -0.22 -14.59
N ALA A 91 12.11 -1.09 -14.65
CA ALA A 91 10.87 -0.83 -15.37
C ALA A 91 10.10 0.36 -14.77
N SER A 92 9.98 0.44 -13.45
CA SER A 92 9.28 1.55 -12.77
C SER A 92 9.86 2.93 -13.14
N ARG A 93 11.20 3.03 -13.21
CA ARG A 93 11.90 4.26 -13.60
C ARG A 93 11.77 4.58 -15.09
N LEU A 94 12.00 3.58 -15.95
CA LEU A 94 12.07 3.79 -17.40
C LEU A 94 10.69 3.89 -18.06
N LEU A 95 9.70 3.19 -17.52
CA LEU A 95 8.40 2.96 -18.16
C LEU A 95 7.23 3.44 -17.32
N PHE A 96 7.39 3.73 -16.03
CA PHE A 96 6.30 4.18 -15.16
C PHE A 96 6.62 5.50 -14.43
N ASN A 97 7.51 6.31 -15.00
CA ASN A 97 7.78 7.68 -14.54
C ASN A 97 8.14 7.81 -13.05
N LEU A 98 8.67 6.75 -12.42
CA LEU A 98 9.18 6.88 -11.06
C LEU A 98 10.45 7.75 -11.11
N PRO A 99 10.49 8.92 -10.43
CA PRO A 99 11.62 9.86 -10.51
C PRO A 99 12.88 9.23 -9.92
N PRO A 100 14.11 9.66 -10.24
CA PRO A 100 15.32 9.11 -9.60
C PRO A 100 15.34 9.34 -8.09
N ASP A 101 16.17 8.58 -7.36
CA ASP A 101 16.38 8.78 -5.93
C ASP A 101 17.01 10.15 -5.63
N ASP A 102 16.60 10.72 -4.50
CA ASP A 102 17.07 12.01 -3.98
C ASP A 102 17.07 12.00 -2.44
N GLU A 103 17.06 13.18 -1.81
CA GLU A 103 17.02 13.29 -0.34
C GLU A 103 15.71 12.78 0.29
N ARG A 104 14.65 12.67 -0.50
CA ARG A 104 13.30 12.29 -0.07
C ARG A 104 12.89 10.92 -0.59
N LEU A 105 13.28 10.51 -1.80
CA LEU A 105 12.94 9.21 -2.37
C LEU A 105 14.16 8.28 -2.36
N ASN A 106 13.98 7.08 -1.83
CA ASN A 106 14.98 6.03 -1.87
C ASN A 106 14.37 4.66 -2.20
N VAL A 107 14.83 4.03 -3.29
CA VAL A 107 14.40 2.67 -3.66
C VAL A 107 15.47 1.66 -3.29
N HIS A 108 15.13 0.77 -2.36
CA HIS A 108 15.99 -0.28 -1.85
C HIS A 108 15.76 -1.58 -2.61
N THR A 109 16.79 -2.05 -3.32
CA THR A 109 16.74 -3.37 -3.99
C THR A 109 17.20 -4.48 -3.04
N VAL A 110 16.37 -4.81 -2.06
CA VAL A 110 16.66 -5.77 -0.98
C VAL A 110 15.43 -6.60 -0.63
N ASP A 111 15.60 -7.64 0.20
CA ASP A 111 14.48 -8.37 0.79
C ASP A 111 13.72 -7.46 1.80
N ALA A 112 12.39 -7.60 1.85
CA ALA A 112 11.55 -6.80 2.74
C ALA A 112 11.87 -7.04 4.22
N LEU A 113 12.23 -8.26 4.61
CA LEU A 113 12.62 -8.57 5.99
C LEU A 113 13.95 -7.92 6.35
N ASP A 114 14.91 -7.92 5.42
CA ASP A 114 16.20 -7.25 5.63
C ASP A 114 16.02 -5.73 5.83
N TYR A 115 15.09 -5.11 5.09
CA TYR A 115 14.72 -3.70 5.31
C TYR A 115 14.07 -3.49 6.67
N LEU A 116 13.10 -4.33 7.06
CA LEU A 116 12.41 -4.23 8.34
C LEU A 116 13.35 -4.43 9.54
N ASP A 117 14.37 -5.27 9.40
CA ASP A 117 15.40 -5.45 10.44
C ASP A 117 16.29 -4.20 10.61
N ALA A 118 16.39 -3.35 9.58
CA ALA A 118 17.18 -2.13 9.59
C ALA A 118 16.39 -0.88 10.05
N VAL A 119 15.07 -0.95 10.18
CA VAL A 119 14.19 0.18 10.54
C VAL A 119 13.41 -0.14 11.81
N TYR A 120 13.46 0.76 12.81
CA TYR A 120 12.85 0.50 14.11
C TYR A 120 12.21 1.76 14.69
N GLY A 121 10.88 1.75 14.86
CA GLY A 121 10.15 2.84 15.53
C GLY A 121 10.13 4.17 14.78
N GLU A 122 10.40 4.17 13.47
CA GLU A 122 10.62 5.39 12.69
C GLU A 122 9.55 5.65 11.61
N LEU A 123 8.74 4.66 11.25
CA LEU A 123 7.76 4.80 10.18
C LEU A 123 6.42 5.32 10.68
N ASP A 124 5.86 6.32 10.00
CA ASP A 124 4.49 6.81 10.25
C ASP A 124 3.48 5.99 9.44
N VAL A 125 3.87 5.57 8.23
CA VAL A 125 3.03 4.77 7.33
C VAL A 125 3.86 3.66 6.69
N LEU A 126 3.35 2.44 6.72
CA LEU A 126 3.90 1.29 6.01
C LEU A 126 2.84 0.69 5.08
N GLN A 127 3.10 0.65 3.77
CA GLN A 127 2.20 0.03 2.81
C GLN A 127 2.81 -1.29 2.33
N ILE A 128 2.02 -2.37 2.32
CA ILE A 128 2.46 -3.71 1.93
C ILE A 128 1.65 -4.17 0.72
N ASP A 129 2.31 -4.26 -0.43
CA ASP A 129 1.74 -4.73 -1.70
C ASP A 129 2.70 -5.76 -2.33
N VAL A 130 2.94 -6.87 -1.61
CA VAL A 130 3.88 -7.92 -2.01
C VAL A 130 3.13 -9.22 -2.27
N TYR A 131 3.21 -9.71 -3.50
CA TYR A 131 2.58 -10.96 -3.93
C TYR A 131 3.58 -12.07 -4.24
N SER A 132 3.09 -13.30 -4.28
CA SER A 132 3.84 -14.42 -4.85
C SER A 132 4.17 -14.17 -6.32
N ASP A 133 5.16 -14.88 -6.86
CA ASP A 133 5.59 -14.75 -8.26
C ASP A 133 4.45 -14.98 -9.28
N GLN A 134 3.37 -15.66 -8.89
CA GLN A 134 2.18 -15.89 -9.72
C GLN A 134 1.05 -14.88 -9.47
N ALA A 135 1.24 -13.94 -8.53
CA ALA A 135 0.25 -12.96 -8.12
C ALA A 135 -1.07 -13.55 -7.58
N GLU A 136 -1.03 -14.76 -7.02
CA GLU A 136 -2.24 -15.48 -6.59
C GLU A 136 -2.57 -15.30 -5.10
N HIS A 137 -1.59 -14.87 -4.30
CA HIS A 137 -1.73 -14.64 -2.86
C HIS A 137 -0.60 -13.73 -2.34
N PRO A 138 -0.74 -13.14 -1.13
CA PRO A 138 0.36 -12.38 -0.51
C PRO A 138 1.59 -13.28 -0.33
N ALA A 139 2.78 -12.70 -0.52
CA ALA A 139 4.03 -13.44 -0.28
C ALA A 139 4.44 -13.43 1.21
N LEU A 140 4.02 -12.41 1.95
CA LEU A 140 4.42 -12.16 3.34
C LEU A 140 3.18 -12.08 4.22
N GLU A 141 2.93 -13.13 4.99
CA GLU A 141 1.63 -13.34 5.67
C GLU A 141 1.72 -13.94 7.08
N SER A 142 2.93 -14.08 7.62
CA SER A 142 3.13 -14.68 8.94
C SER A 142 2.97 -13.66 10.07
N ALA A 143 2.57 -14.13 11.27
CA ALA A 143 2.56 -13.29 12.46
C ALA A 143 3.96 -12.70 12.77
N ALA A 144 5.03 -13.45 12.52
CA ALA A 144 6.41 -12.96 12.69
C ALA A 144 6.71 -11.77 11.76
N PHE A 145 6.24 -11.82 10.52
CA PHE A 145 6.36 -10.73 9.56
C PHE A 145 5.58 -9.49 10.02
N TYR A 146 4.32 -9.65 10.43
CA TYR A 146 3.51 -8.52 10.92
C TYR A 146 4.04 -7.95 12.24
N GLN A 147 4.66 -8.76 13.10
CA GLN A 147 5.39 -8.28 14.28
C GLN A 147 6.64 -7.46 13.91
N ALA A 148 7.37 -7.84 12.85
CA ALA A 148 8.48 -7.05 12.33
C ALA A 148 7.98 -5.70 11.78
N CYS A 149 6.88 -5.72 11.02
CA CYS A 149 6.20 -4.50 10.56
C CYS A 149 5.82 -3.58 11.73
N ARG A 150 5.23 -4.13 12.80
CA ARG A 150 4.89 -3.36 13.99
C ARG A 150 6.10 -2.71 14.66
N LYS A 151 7.24 -3.40 14.71
CA LYS A 151 8.48 -2.85 15.28
C LYS A 151 9.06 -1.71 14.46
N ALA A 152 8.86 -1.71 13.14
CA ALA A 152 9.32 -0.64 12.26
C ALA A 152 8.48 0.65 12.39
N LEU A 153 7.21 0.52 12.76
CA LEU A 153 6.28 1.63 12.97
C LEU A 153 6.58 2.40 14.27
N GLY A 154 6.48 3.73 14.20
CA GLY A 154 6.46 4.60 15.37
C GLY A 154 5.16 4.46 16.18
N PRO A 155 5.03 5.13 17.34
CA PRO A 155 3.87 4.98 18.22
C PRO A 155 2.53 5.31 17.57
N GLN A 156 2.50 6.31 16.68
CA GLN A 156 1.31 6.71 15.91
C GLN A 156 1.31 6.14 14.49
N GLY A 157 2.21 5.19 14.23
CA GLY A 157 2.35 4.56 12.93
C GLY A 157 1.21 3.59 12.64
N LEU A 158 0.89 3.44 11.37
CA LEU A 158 -0.07 2.46 10.90
C LEU A 158 0.44 1.79 9.63
N LEU A 159 -0.06 0.59 9.34
CA LEU A 159 0.15 -0.05 8.05
C LEU A 159 -1.16 -0.23 7.29
N THR A 160 -1.03 -0.27 5.97
CA THR A 160 -2.06 -0.78 5.05
C THR A 160 -1.49 -1.97 4.31
N VAL A 161 -2.25 -3.05 4.19
CA VAL A 161 -1.85 -4.23 3.43
C VAL A 161 -2.94 -4.66 2.48
N ASN A 162 -2.53 -5.02 1.27
CA ASN A 162 -3.42 -5.53 0.26
C ASN A 162 -3.43 -7.07 0.28
N LEU A 163 -4.60 -7.65 0.53
CA LEU A 163 -4.80 -9.08 0.62
C LEU A 163 -5.59 -9.56 -0.61
N LEU A 164 -4.87 -9.96 -1.65
CA LEU A 164 -5.45 -10.62 -2.82
C LEU A 164 -5.58 -12.12 -2.55
N GLY A 165 -6.76 -12.70 -2.76
CA GLY A 165 -6.92 -14.15 -2.65
C GLY A 165 -8.33 -14.58 -2.27
N SER A 166 -8.45 -15.82 -1.81
CA SER A 166 -9.72 -16.36 -1.30
C SER A 166 -10.00 -15.92 0.14
N GLU A 167 -11.25 -16.09 0.59
CA GLU A 167 -11.66 -15.87 1.99
C GLU A 167 -10.73 -16.54 3.01
N LEU A 168 -10.18 -17.72 2.70
CA LEU A 168 -9.23 -18.42 3.57
C LEU A 168 -7.89 -17.67 3.68
N VAL A 169 -7.40 -17.10 2.58
CA VAL A 169 -6.18 -16.27 2.55
C VAL A 169 -6.41 -15.00 3.35
N HIS A 170 -7.56 -14.35 3.18
CA HIS A 170 -7.95 -13.17 3.96
C HIS A 170 -7.98 -13.49 5.46
N ALA A 171 -8.74 -14.52 5.86
CA ALA A 171 -8.91 -14.89 7.26
C ALA A 171 -7.57 -15.21 7.96
N ARG A 172 -6.66 -15.92 7.28
CA ARG A 172 -5.32 -16.20 7.81
C ARG A 172 -4.51 -14.93 8.06
N ASN A 173 -4.51 -14.01 7.09
CA ASN A 173 -3.75 -12.77 7.18
C ASN A 173 -4.33 -11.83 8.25
N LEU A 174 -5.66 -11.69 8.29
CA LEU A 174 -6.35 -10.91 9.31
C LEU A 174 -6.07 -11.45 10.72
N HIS A 175 -6.07 -12.77 10.90
CA HIS A 175 -5.70 -13.37 12.18
C HIS A 175 -4.26 -13.03 12.58
N ALA A 176 -3.30 -13.16 11.66
CA ALA A 176 -1.90 -12.83 11.92
C ALA A 176 -1.67 -11.33 12.23
N LEU A 177 -2.43 -10.44 11.57
CA LEU A 177 -2.46 -9.01 11.89
C LEU A 177 -3.00 -8.78 13.30
N GLN A 178 -4.12 -9.40 13.67
CA GLN A 178 -4.75 -9.27 14.99
C GLN A 178 -3.88 -9.83 16.13
N GLU A 179 -3.08 -10.86 15.87
CA GLU A 179 -2.06 -11.34 16.83
C GLU A 179 -0.91 -10.35 17.01
N SER A 180 -0.65 -9.51 16.01
CA SER A 180 0.51 -8.63 15.97
C SER A 180 0.19 -7.20 16.40
N PHE A 181 -1.04 -6.73 16.16
CA PHE A 181 -1.48 -5.35 16.36
C PHE A 181 -2.67 -5.26 17.32
N PRO A 182 -2.77 -4.16 18.11
CA PRO A 182 -3.86 -3.96 19.06
C PRO A 182 -5.18 -3.57 18.38
N ALA A 183 -5.14 -3.03 17.15
CA ALA A 183 -6.30 -2.65 16.38
C ALA A 183 -6.07 -2.96 14.90
N VAL A 184 -7.03 -3.66 14.29
CA VAL A 184 -7.03 -4.05 12.88
C VAL A 184 -8.44 -3.85 12.35
N VAL A 185 -8.57 -3.19 11.21
CA VAL A 185 -9.83 -2.97 10.48
C VAL A 185 -9.60 -3.25 9.00
N TRP A 186 -10.65 -3.45 8.21
CA TRP A 186 -10.49 -3.64 6.77
C TRP A 186 -11.70 -3.13 6.00
N LEU A 187 -11.46 -2.77 4.74
CA LEU A 187 -12.52 -2.44 3.79
C LEU A 187 -13.21 -3.71 3.26
N PRO A 188 -14.45 -3.60 2.75
CA PRO A 188 -15.09 -4.66 1.99
C PRO A 188 -14.21 -5.16 0.83
N GLU A 189 -14.31 -6.45 0.53
CA GLU A 189 -13.62 -7.06 -0.60
C GLU A 189 -14.08 -6.41 -1.92
N THR A 190 -13.11 -6.07 -2.77
CA THR A 190 -13.34 -5.52 -4.11
C THR A 190 -13.80 -6.62 -5.08
N HIS A 191 -14.34 -6.23 -6.23
CA HIS A 191 -14.74 -7.19 -7.27
C HIS A 191 -13.58 -8.06 -7.80
N ASP A 192 -12.35 -7.56 -7.68
CA ASP A 192 -11.13 -8.23 -8.16
C ASP A 192 -10.49 -9.16 -7.10
N GLY A 193 -11.11 -9.30 -5.92
CA GLY A 193 -10.65 -10.17 -4.84
C GLY A 193 -9.61 -9.56 -3.90
N ASN A 194 -9.34 -8.26 -4.03
CA ASN A 194 -8.52 -7.51 -3.09
C ASN A 194 -9.31 -7.12 -1.85
N LEU A 195 -8.73 -7.31 -0.67
CA LEU A 195 -9.18 -6.78 0.61
C LEU A 195 -8.07 -5.92 1.21
N VAL A 196 -8.32 -4.64 1.42
CA VAL A 196 -7.35 -3.73 2.04
C VAL A 196 -7.60 -3.69 3.55
N ALA A 197 -6.62 -4.13 4.32
CA ALA A 197 -6.63 -4.08 5.77
C ALA A 197 -5.70 -2.98 6.30
N LEU A 198 -6.07 -2.40 7.42
CA LEU A 198 -5.28 -1.45 8.19
C LEU A 198 -4.95 -2.06 9.54
N ALA A 199 -3.74 -1.83 10.03
CA ALA A 199 -3.38 -2.16 11.40
C ALA A 199 -2.60 -1.01 12.05
N PHE A 200 -2.95 -0.69 13.28
CA PHE A 200 -2.44 0.49 13.97
C PHE A 200 -1.49 0.11 15.09
N ALA A 201 -0.34 0.77 15.20
CA ALA A 201 0.61 0.52 16.28
C ALA A 201 -0.02 0.75 17.68
N ASP A 202 -0.88 1.78 17.76
CA ASP A 202 -1.80 2.08 18.86
C ASP A 202 -3.23 2.29 18.32
N PRO A 203 -4.29 1.85 19.03
CA PRO A 203 -5.66 2.00 18.56
C PRO A 203 -6.03 3.48 18.29
N PRO A 204 -6.63 3.79 17.13
CA PRO A 204 -7.02 5.16 16.80
C PRO A 204 -8.25 5.60 17.61
N GLN A 205 -8.40 6.91 17.77
CA GLN A 205 -9.68 7.49 18.16
C GLN A 205 -10.53 7.67 16.90
N ILE A 206 -11.73 7.10 16.89
CA ILE A 206 -12.64 7.17 15.75
C ILE A 206 -13.77 8.15 16.05
N ASP A 207 -13.89 9.16 15.20
CA ASP A 207 -15.04 10.04 15.09
C ASP A 207 -15.41 10.09 13.61
N PHE A 208 -16.57 9.52 13.26
CA PHE A 208 -16.97 9.40 11.85
C PHE A 208 -17.24 10.75 11.20
N ASP A 209 -17.70 11.76 11.95
CA ASP A 209 -17.89 13.11 11.40
C ASP A 209 -16.54 13.71 10.98
N ASP A 210 -15.48 13.49 11.77
CA ASP A 210 -14.10 13.89 11.42
C ASP A 210 -13.57 13.07 10.24
N LEU A 211 -13.86 11.76 10.17
CA LEU A 211 -13.44 10.93 9.03
C LEU A 211 -14.10 11.37 7.72
N TYR A 212 -15.39 11.72 7.71
CA TYR A 212 -16.04 12.29 6.53
C TYR A 212 -15.44 13.64 6.14
N GLN A 213 -15.14 14.52 7.11
CA GLN A 213 -14.45 15.77 6.81
C GLN A 213 -13.06 15.52 6.18
N ARG A 214 -12.29 14.56 6.71
CA ARG A 214 -11.00 14.17 6.13
C ARG A 214 -11.15 13.59 4.73
N ALA A 215 -12.22 12.85 4.44
CA ALA A 215 -12.50 12.34 3.10
C ALA A 215 -12.71 13.49 2.08
N GLU A 216 -13.42 14.55 2.47
CA GLU A 216 -13.57 15.75 1.62
C GLU A 216 -12.20 16.43 1.37
N GLU A 217 -11.36 16.55 2.41
CA GLU A 217 -10.02 17.11 2.31
C GLU A 217 -9.10 16.26 1.42
N ILE A 218 -9.19 14.93 1.52
CA ILE A 218 -8.48 13.97 0.67
C ILE A 218 -8.90 14.15 -0.80
N HIS A 219 -10.19 14.28 -1.09
CA HIS A 219 -10.63 14.56 -2.45
C HIS A 219 -10.06 15.88 -2.97
N ALA A 220 -10.13 16.94 -2.16
CA ALA A 220 -9.68 18.27 -2.55
C ALA A 220 -8.15 18.38 -2.75
N THR A 221 -7.35 17.66 -1.95
CA THR A 221 -5.89 17.81 -1.92
C THR A 221 -5.14 16.70 -2.65
N LEU A 222 -5.68 15.48 -2.65
CA LEU A 222 -5.08 14.29 -3.26
C LEU A 222 -5.82 13.83 -4.52
N GLY A 223 -7.01 14.38 -4.80
CA GLY A 223 -7.82 13.98 -5.96
C GLY A 223 -8.44 12.59 -5.83
N LEU A 224 -8.44 12.00 -4.62
CA LEU A 224 -9.00 10.68 -4.36
C LEU A 224 -10.46 10.83 -3.94
N ALA A 225 -11.38 10.58 -4.86
CA ALA A 225 -12.82 10.68 -4.62
C ALA A 225 -13.39 9.50 -3.80
N ASP A 226 -12.64 8.41 -3.70
CA ASP A 226 -13.05 7.18 -3.00
C ASP A 226 -13.06 7.36 -1.45
N GLY A 227 -12.66 8.53 -0.93
CA GLY A 227 -12.55 8.78 0.51
C GLY A 227 -13.84 8.53 1.30
N GLU A 228 -14.98 9.02 0.80
CA GLU A 228 -16.28 8.81 1.47
C GLU A 228 -16.66 7.32 1.49
N GLU A 229 -16.41 6.60 0.40
CA GLU A 229 -16.65 5.15 0.29
C GLU A 229 -15.83 4.37 1.32
N TRP A 230 -14.60 4.80 1.61
CA TRP A 230 -13.78 4.18 2.64
C TRP A 230 -14.38 4.37 4.04
N VAL A 231 -14.89 5.57 4.33
CA VAL A 231 -15.54 5.87 5.61
C VAL A 231 -16.82 5.05 5.76
N ASP A 232 -17.64 4.97 4.72
CA ASP A 232 -18.84 4.12 4.67
C ASP A 232 -18.48 2.65 4.95
N GLY A 233 -17.42 2.14 4.31
CA GLY A 233 -16.92 0.77 4.51
C GLY A 233 -16.50 0.50 5.95
N LEU A 234 -15.76 1.43 6.57
CA LEU A 234 -15.36 1.34 7.97
C LEU A 234 -16.56 1.42 8.92
N TYR A 235 -17.53 2.29 8.63
CA TYR A 235 -18.76 2.43 9.42
C TYR A 235 -19.57 1.14 9.41
N ALA A 236 -19.78 0.58 8.21
CA ALA A 236 -20.51 -0.68 8.04
C ALA A 236 -19.81 -1.87 8.72
N TRP A 237 -18.47 -1.88 8.75
CA TRP A 237 -17.68 -2.87 9.48
C TRP A 237 -17.88 -2.74 11.00
N MET A 238 -17.79 -1.52 11.56
CA MET A 238 -17.97 -1.28 13.00
C MET A 238 -19.39 -1.60 13.50
N ASP A 239 -20.42 -1.39 12.67
CA ASP A 239 -21.82 -1.69 13.03
C ASP A 239 -22.14 -3.20 13.05
N GLN A 240 -21.23 -4.05 12.53
CA GLN A 240 -21.42 -5.51 12.43
C GLN A 240 -20.67 -6.31 13.51
N ASP A 241 -19.65 -5.74 14.14
CA ASP A 241 -18.82 -6.35 15.21
C ASP A 241 -19.33 -6.04 16.63
#